data_AF-A0AAE6XP62-F1
#
_entry.id   AF-A0AAE6XP62-F1
#
_cell.length_a   1.000
_cell.length_b   1.000
_cell.length_c   1.000
_cell.angle_alpha   90.00
_cell.angle_beta   90.00
_cell.angle_gamma   90.00
#
_symmetry.space_group_name_H-M   'P 1'
#
loop_
_entity.id
_entity.type
_entity.pdbx_description
1 polymer ?
#
loop_
_entity_poly.entity_id
_entity_poly.type
_entity_poly.pdbx_seq_one_letter_code
_entity_poly.pdbx_strand_id
1 'polypeptide(L)'
;MPAPESTPSDLRPRRERRRRSRRTTVAVIGAASILAVAAVVGTAVVNGSGSDSPAAAADTTEWSDVAPTAGATEAPAPLPEGDTRALGQEVATTVGLDETATFPGSIQARIVQVTPTTTDGGRVGELSGDAVDVRLELVNVTGEAVPVDAVAVTVFYGADRTPATPADSDTVIRGSIEPGASATGDYVFSVPAASADAISVVVARDASSPVVVFQ
;
A
#
# COMPACT_ATOMS: atom_id res chain seq x y z
N MET A 1 38.36 19.58 -49.09
CA MET A 1 38.47 19.00 -50.45
C MET A 1 39.22 17.70 -50.29
N PRO A 2 38.62 16.53 -50.56
CA PRO A 2 37.83 16.20 -51.76
C PRO A 2 36.34 15.93 -51.50
N ALA A 3 35.56 16.00 -52.57
CA ALA A 3 34.15 15.62 -52.70
C ALA A 3 34.05 14.47 -53.75
N PRO A 4 32.84 14.04 -54.16
CA PRO A 4 32.23 12.72 -53.93
C PRO A 4 32.22 11.87 -55.22
N GLU A 5 31.43 10.78 -55.23
CA GLU A 5 30.99 9.90 -56.36
C GLU A 5 31.33 8.43 -56.06
N SER A 6 30.51 7.41 -56.31
CA SER A 6 29.12 7.30 -56.75
C SER A 6 28.61 5.89 -56.44
N THR A 7 27.30 5.80 -56.33
CA THR A 7 26.44 4.70 -55.91
C THR A 7 26.27 3.61 -57.01
N PRO A 8 25.11 2.95 -57.15
CA PRO A 8 24.76 1.57 -56.78
C PRO A 8 24.65 0.60 -58.00
N SER A 9 24.45 -0.70 -57.77
CA SER A 9 23.81 -1.62 -58.73
C SER A 9 23.33 -2.86 -57.94
N ASP A 10 22.05 -2.94 -57.63
CA ASP A 10 20.97 -3.50 -58.47
C ASP A 10 20.92 -5.03 -58.43
N LEU A 11 20.01 -5.56 -57.61
CA LEU A 11 19.22 -6.75 -57.91
C LEU A 11 17.81 -6.62 -57.28
N ARG A 12 16.85 -6.16 -58.09
CA ARG A 12 15.43 -6.56 -58.07
C ARG A 12 15.17 -7.25 -59.42
N PRO A 13 14.21 -8.21 -59.59
CA PRO A 13 12.83 -8.08 -59.10
C PRO A 13 12.08 -9.40 -58.76
N ARG A 14 10.97 -9.29 -58.01
CA ARG A 14 9.71 -9.95 -58.41
C ARG A 14 8.50 -9.27 -57.77
N ARG A 15 7.65 -8.73 -58.63
CA ARG A 15 6.27 -8.32 -58.36
C ARG A 15 5.36 -9.50 -58.67
N GLU A 16 4.36 -9.78 -57.85
CA GLU A 16 3.02 -10.13 -58.32
C GLU A 16 2.01 -9.92 -57.19
N ARG A 17 1.13 -8.90 -57.30
CA ARG A 17 -0.28 -8.97 -57.72
C ARG A 17 -1.12 -9.78 -56.71
N ARG A 18 -2.23 -9.32 -56.15
CA ARG A 18 -3.34 -8.61 -56.80
C ARG A 18 -4.39 -8.24 -55.72
N ARG A 19 -4.96 -7.04 -55.88
CA ARG A 19 -6.41 -6.72 -55.81
C ARG A 19 -7.15 -6.84 -54.46
N ARG A 20 -7.70 -5.74 -53.92
CA ARG A 20 -8.94 -5.00 -54.28
C ARG A 20 -10.01 -5.36 -53.22
N SER A 21 -10.22 -4.53 -52.21
CA SER A 21 -11.20 -3.44 -52.18
C SER A 21 -12.58 -3.85 -51.67
N ARG A 22 -13.23 -2.84 -51.08
CA ARG A 22 -14.67 -2.61 -50.95
C ARG A 22 -15.27 -3.23 -49.68
N ARG A 23 -15.69 -2.37 -48.73
CA ARG A 23 -17.02 -1.68 -48.69
C ARG A 23 -18.10 -2.72 -48.42
N THR A 24 -19.10 -2.60 -47.55
CA THR A 24 -19.64 -1.65 -46.56
C THR A 24 -20.88 -2.40 -46.00
N THR A 25 -21.48 -1.94 -44.89
CA THR A 25 -22.96 -1.97 -44.63
C THR A 25 -23.53 -3.24 -43.94
N VAL A 26 -23.92 -3.16 -42.65
CA VAL A 26 -25.32 -3.13 -42.07
C VAL A 26 -25.89 -4.55 -41.80
N ALA A 27 -26.73 -4.91 -40.81
CA ALA A 27 -27.78 -4.29 -39.97
C ALA A 27 -27.91 -5.10 -38.64
N VAL A 28 -28.27 -4.56 -37.48
CA VAL A 28 -29.63 -4.25 -36.92
C VAL A 28 -30.68 -5.37 -37.09
N ILE A 29 -31.01 -6.09 -35.99
CA ILE A 29 -32.35 -6.64 -35.60
C ILE A 29 -32.24 -6.94 -34.09
N GLY A 30 -33.12 -6.59 -33.15
CA GLY A 30 -34.48 -6.08 -33.18
C GLY A 30 -35.20 -6.60 -31.93
N ALA A 31 -35.79 -5.71 -31.14
CA ALA A 31 -36.67 -6.03 -30.02
C ALA A 31 -37.98 -6.69 -30.51
N ALA A 32 -38.52 -7.64 -29.73
CA ALA A 32 -39.96 -7.88 -29.48
C ALA A 32 -40.28 -9.37 -29.28
N SER A 33 -40.65 -9.75 -28.04
CA SER A 33 -41.53 -10.90 -27.80
C SER A 33 -42.26 -10.75 -26.45
N ILE A 34 -43.32 -9.94 -26.48
CA ILE A 34 -44.47 -10.03 -25.55
C ILE A 34 -45.63 -10.58 -26.37
N LEU A 35 -46.23 -11.70 -25.93
CA LEU A 35 -47.62 -12.17 -26.13
C LEU A 35 -47.72 -13.68 -26.42
N ALA A 36 -48.01 -14.46 -25.37
CA ALA A 36 -48.79 -15.70 -25.31
C ALA A 36 -48.43 -16.35 -23.95
N VAL A 37 -49.30 -16.56 -22.96
CA VAL A 37 -50.64 -17.13 -23.00
C VAL A 37 -51.38 -16.66 -21.75
N ALA A 38 -52.56 -16.07 -21.93
CA ALA A 38 -53.57 -15.96 -20.90
C ALA A 38 -54.50 -17.18 -20.96
N ALA A 39 -54.94 -17.62 -19.78
CA ALA A 39 -56.12 -18.44 -19.51
C ALA A 39 -56.07 -19.93 -19.88
N VAL A 40 -55.75 -20.76 -18.87
CA VAL A 40 -56.59 -21.91 -18.55
C VAL A 40 -57.10 -21.74 -17.12
N VAL A 41 -58.40 -21.49 -17.04
CA VAL A 41 -59.21 -21.55 -15.84
C VAL A 41 -59.25 -23.00 -15.38
N GLY A 42 -58.82 -23.24 -14.15
CA GLY A 42 -58.95 -24.51 -13.44
C GLY A 42 -59.27 -24.24 -11.98
N THR A 43 -60.50 -23.81 -11.72
CA THR A 43 -61.10 -23.81 -10.38
C THR A 43 -61.24 -25.26 -9.92
N ALA A 44 -60.47 -25.66 -8.92
CA ALA A 44 -60.76 -26.82 -8.09
C ALA A 44 -60.73 -26.37 -6.63
N VAL A 45 -61.93 -26.15 -6.08
CA VAL A 45 -62.16 -26.07 -4.64
C VAL A 45 -62.35 -27.51 -4.15
N VAL A 46 -61.43 -28.02 -3.34
CA VAL A 46 -61.77 -29.02 -2.32
C VAL A 46 -60.76 -28.98 -1.17
N ASN A 47 -61.34 -29.05 0.02
CA ASN A 47 -60.77 -28.84 1.35
C ASN A 47 -59.48 -29.62 1.63
N GLY A 48 -58.51 -28.91 2.21
CA GLY A 48 -57.39 -29.47 2.97
C GLY A 48 -57.07 -28.55 4.14
N SER A 49 -57.52 -28.96 5.32
CA SER A 49 -57.33 -28.29 6.60
C SER A 49 -55.84 -28.15 6.96
N GLY A 50 -55.47 -27.02 7.56
CA GLY A 50 -54.20 -26.84 8.27
C GLY A 50 -53.07 -26.29 7.40
N SER A 51 -52.94 -24.97 7.34
CA SER A 51 -51.69 -24.32 6.98
C SER A 51 -51.29 -23.43 8.14
N ASP A 52 -50.60 -24.03 9.12
CA ASP A 52 -49.61 -23.30 9.90
C ASP A 52 -48.56 -22.82 8.90
N SER A 53 -48.73 -21.57 8.45
CA SER A 53 -47.68 -20.86 7.74
C SER A 53 -46.68 -20.44 8.81
N PRO A 54 -45.43 -20.95 8.83
CA PRO A 54 -44.43 -20.30 9.64
C PRO A 54 -44.22 -18.94 9.00
N ALA A 55 -44.62 -17.88 9.70
CA ALA A 55 -44.13 -16.55 9.42
C ALA A 55 -42.60 -16.64 9.50
N ALA A 56 -41.93 -16.66 8.36
CA ALA A 56 -40.51 -16.45 8.28
C ALA A 56 -40.28 -15.03 8.78
N ALA A 57 -39.99 -14.89 10.07
CA ALA A 57 -39.38 -13.69 10.61
C ALA A 57 -38.10 -13.50 9.81
N ALA A 58 -38.10 -12.50 8.93
CA ALA A 58 -36.87 -11.98 8.39
C ALA A 58 -36.16 -11.31 9.58
N ASP A 59 -35.30 -12.07 10.26
CA ASP A 59 -34.26 -11.52 11.11
C ASP A 59 -33.39 -10.65 10.20
N THR A 60 -33.80 -9.39 10.09
CA THR A 60 -32.96 -8.34 9.53
C THR A 60 -31.98 -8.06 10.65
N THR A 61 -30.88 -8.82 10.69
CA THR A 61 -29.73 -8.44 11.50
C THR A 61 -29.30 -7.09 10.97
N GLU A 62 -29.73 -6.02 11.65
CA GLU A 62 -29.15 -4.70 11.47
C GLU A 62 -27.66 -4.87 11.70
N TRP A 63 -26.88 -4.72 10.62
CA TRP A 63 -25.46 -4.48 10.77
C TRP A 63 -25.39 -3.13 11.47
N SER A 64 -25.29 -3.15 12.79
CA SER A 64 -24.95 -1.97 13.56
C SER A 64 -23.68 -1.41 12.93
N ASP A 65 -23.81 -0.20 12.41
CA ASP A 65 -22.70 0.66 12.02
C ASP A 65 -21.82 0.79 13.28
N VAL A 66 -20.78 -0.05 13.38
CA VAL A 66 -19.74 0.13 14.38
C VAL A 66 -18.95 1.30 13.88
N ALA A 67 -19.41 2.50 14.24
CA ALA A 67 -18.59 3.69 14.10
C ALA A 67 -17.26 3.37 14.81
N PRO A 68 -16.11 3.50 14.12
CA PRO A 68 -14.84 3.33 14.79
C PRO A 68 -14.83 4.33 15.95
N THR A 69 -14.79 3.82 17.19
CA THR A 69 -14.44 4.64 18.33
C THR A 69 -13.13 5.31 17.95
N ALA A 70 -13.12 6.64 17.87
CA ALA A 70 -11.89 7.40 17.80
C ALA A 70 -11.09 7.03 19.06
N GLY A 71 -10.19 6.06 18.91
CA GLY A 71 -9.30 5.63 19.98
C GLY A 71 -8.52 6.86 20.41
N ALA A 72 -8.54 7.13 21.71
CA ALA A 72 -7.79 8.25 22.28
C ALA A 72 -6.33 8.18 21.80
N THR A 73 -5.88 9.30 21.25
CA THR A 73 -4.53 9.67 20.79
C THR A 73 -3.54 9.69 21.95
N GLU A 74 -3.37 8.58 22.65
CA GLU A 74 -2.30 8.46 23.62
C GLU A 74 -1.09 7.84 22.92
N ALA A 75 0.09 8.42 23.15
CA ALA A 75 1.34 7.87 22.66
C ALA A 75 1.58 6.48 23.28
N PRO A 76 2.17 5.53 22.54
CA PRO A 76 2.46 4.21 23.08
C PRO A 76 3.48 4.31 24.22
N ALA A 77 3.24 3.54 25.28
CA ALA A 77 4.19 3.44 26.39
C ALA A 77 5.56 2.93 25.89
N PRO A 78 6.69 3.43 26.42
CA PRO A 78 7.99 3.06 25.90
C PRO A 78 8.31 1.57 25.95
N LEU A 79 8.86 1.02 24.86
CA LEU A 79 9.38 -0.35 24.86
C LEU A 79 10.70 -0.44 25.62
N PRO A 80 10.86 -1.39 26.55
CA PRO A 80 12.11 -1.59 27.24
C PRO A 80 13.15 -2.24 26.31
N GLU A 81 14.42 -1.86 26.52
CA GLU A 81 15.56 -2.49 25.84
C GLU A 81 15.60 -4.00 26.12
N GLY A 82 16.00 -4.77 25.11
CA GLY A 82 16.03 -6.23 25.15
C GLY A 82 14.66 -6.91 24.99
N ASP A 83 13.54 -6.17 24.91
CA ASP A 83 12.25 -6.81 24.64
C ASP A 83 12.19 -7.35 23.21
N THR A 84 11.60 -8.54 23.08
CA THR A 84 11.39 -9.23 21.80
C THR A 84 9.90 -9.51 21.56
N ARG A 85 9.05 -9.38 22.59
CA ARG A 85 7.65 -9.82 22.53
C ARG A 85 6.80 -8.91 21.66
N ALA A 86 7.05 -7.60 21.70
CA ALA A 86 6.23 -6.63 20.98
C ALA A 86 6.50 -6.62 19.47
N LEU A 87 7.77 -6.76 19.05
CA LEU A 87 8.19 -6.53 17.67
C LEU A 87 8.71 -7.79 16.96
N GLY A 88 8.87 -8.91 17.68
CA GLY A 88 9.48 -10.13 17.14
C GLY A 88 11.00 -10.02 16.87
N GLN A 89 11.58 -8.84 17.11
CA GLN A 89 13.01 -8.56 17.10
C GLN A 89 13.38 -7.88 18.42
N GLU A 90 14.62 -8.06 18.84
CA GLU A 90 15.15 -7.42 20.06
C GLU A 90 15.18 -5.90 19.90
N VAL A 91 14.64 -5.17 20.88
CA VAL A 91 14.77 -3.72 20.97
C VAL A 91 16.17 -3.38 21.48
N ALA A 92 17.04 -2.87 20.60
CA ALA A 92 18.39 -2.45 20.97
C ALA A 92 18.36 -1.23 21.88
N THR A 93 17.56 -0.23 21.49
CA THR A 93 17.36 0.99 22.25
C THR A 93 16.05 1.66 21.87
N THR A 94 15.58 2.48 22.79
CA THR A 94 14.35 3.25 22.68
C THR A 94 14.66 4.69 23.05
N VAL A 95 14.41 5.63 22.13
CA VAL A 95 14.74 7.05 22.27
C VAL A 95 13.56 7.93 21.89
N GLY A 96 13.64 9.23 22.20
CA GLY A 96 12.66 10.22 21.73
C GLY A 96 12.64 10.38 20.21
N LEU A 97 11.51 10.82 19.64
CA LEU A 97 11.39 11.08 18.18
C LEU A 97 12.46 12.03 17.61
N ASP A 98 13.00 12.97 18.41
CA ASP A 98 14.02 13.94 18.00
C ASP A 98 15.45 13.56 18.42
N GLU A 99 15.62 12.40 19.05
CA GLU A 99 16.91 11.91 19.52
C GLU A 99 17.64 11.07 18.46
N THR A 100 18.90 10.75 18.73
CA THR A 100 19.71 9.86 17.89
C THR A 100 19.79 8.47 18.51
N ALA A 101 19.38 7.45 17.77
CA ALA A 101 19.55 6.06 18.16
C ALA A 101 20.81 5.48 17.52
N THR A 102 21.55 4.65 18.27
CA THR A 102 22.73 3.95 17.75
C THR A 102 22.43 2.47 17.66
N PHE A 103 22.56 1.89 16.46
CA PHE A 103 22.55 0.44 16.36
C PHE A 103 23.87 -0.12 16.91
N PRO A 104 23.84 -1.22 17.68
CA PRO A 104 25.06 -1.83 18.21
C PRO A 104 26.10 -2.09 17.11
N GLY A 105 27.28 -1.47 17.28
CA GLY A 105 28.46 -1.66 16.41
C GLY A 105 28.32 -1.18 14.96
N SER A 106 27.39 -0.27 14.65
CA SER A 106 27.05 0.04 13.26
C SER A 106 26.64 1.51 13.05
N ILE A 107 25.63 1.77 12.24
CA ILE A 107 25.08 3.07 11.87
C ILE A 107 24.32 3.74 13.03
N GLN A 108 24.24 5.07 12.98
CA GLN A 108 23.32 5.87 13.79
C GLN A 108 22.09 6.24 12.97
N ALA A 109 20.95 6.35 13.61
CA ALA A 109 19.68 6.71 13.01
C ALA A 109 19.07 7.93 13.73
N ARG A 110 18.43 8.80 12.96
CA ARG A 110 17.70 9.97 13.47
C ARG A 110 16.47 10.23 12.62
N ILE A 111 15.34 10.51 13.25
CA ILE A 111 14.19 11.10 12.56
C ILE A 111 14.43 12.60 12.44
N VAL A 112 14.66 13.07 11.22
CA VAL A 112 14.93 14.48 10.93
C VAL A 112 13.65 15.29 11.02
N GLN A 113 12.54 14.71 10.54
CA GLN A 113 11.25 15.37 10.51
C GLN A 113 10.13 14.34 10.41
N VAL A 114 9.01 14.62 11.07
CA VAL A 114 7.71 13.97 10.84
C VAL A 114 6.76 15.03 10.32
N THR A 115 6.18 14.79 9.14
CA THR A 115 5.31 15.78 8.47
C THR A 115 3.95 15.16 8.19
N PRO A 116 2.85 15.69 8.73
CA PRO A 116 1.52 15.32 8.29
C PRO A 116 1.35 15.57 6.79
N THR A 117 0.81 14.59 6.08
CA THR A 117 0.61 14.62 4.62
C THR A 117 -0.63 13.82 4.24
N THR A 118 -0.88 13.66 2.94
CA THR A 118 -1.95 12.83 2.40
C THR A 118 -1.42 11.92 1.30
N THR A 119 -1.95 10.71 1.22
CA THR A 119 -1.74 9.79 0.08
C THR A 119 -2.99 9.74 -0.78
N ASP A 120 -2.82 9.69 -2.10
CA ASP A 120 -3.93 9.67 -3.06
C ASP A 120 -4.40 8.25 -3.42
N GLY A 121 -3.66 7.19 -3.03
CA GLY A 121 -4.06 5.80 -3.34
C GLY A 121 -4.02 5.46 -4.84
N GLY A 122 -2.99 5.93 -5.55
CA GLY A 122 -2.95 5.91 -7.01
C GLY A 122 -2.84 4.51 -7.65
N ARG A 123 -2.52 3.47 -6.87
CA ARG A 123 -2.37 2.09 -7.35
C ARG A 123 -3.34 1.14 -6.68
N VAL A 124 -3.57 0.00 -7.33
CA VAL A 124 -4.42 -1.07 -6.79
C VAL A 124 -3.85 -1.54 -5.45
N GLY A 125 -4.68 -1.46 -4.41
CA GLY A 125 -4.31 -1.86 -3.04
C GLY A 125 -3.68 -0.76 -2.21
N GLU A 126 -3.47 0.44 -2.76
CA GLU A 126 -3.00 1.60 -2.01
C GLU A 126 -4.18 2.33 -1.36
N LEU A 127 -4.01 2.74 -0.10
CA LEU A 127 -5.02 3.50 0.63
C LEU A 127 -4.83 4.99 0.36
N SER A 128 -5.93 5.71 0.12
CA SER A 128 -5.97 7.17 0.11
C SER A 128 -6.31 7.69 1.51
N GLY A 129 -5.88 8.91 1.84
CA GLY A 129 -6.24 9.61 3.07
C GLY A 129 -5.06 10.20 3.83
N ASP A 130 -5.28 10.46 5.11
CA ASP A 130 -4.27 11.04 6.00
C ASP A 130 -3.05 10.13 6.16
N ALA A 131 -1.89 10.75 6.20
CA ALA A 131 -0.60 10.07 6.30
C ALA A 131 0.42 10.92 7.07
N VAL A 132 1.54 10.30 7.41
CA VAL A 132 2.75 10.97 7.90
C VAL A 132 3.92 10.62 6.99
N ASP A 133 4.73 11.62 6.66
CA ASP A 133 6.04 11.45 6.02
C ASP A 133 7.13 11.53 7.09
N VAL A 134 7.82 10.41 7.29
CA VAL A 134 8.93 10.26 8.24
C VAL A 134 10.24 10.36 7.46
N ARG A 135 10.95 11.48 7.64
CA ARG A 135 12.29 11.67 7.09
C ARG A 135 13.32 11.07 8.02
N LEU A 136 13.92 9.96 7.61
CA LEU A 136 14.97 9.25 8.34
C LEU A 136 16.35 9.64 7.78
N GLU A 137 17.31 9.88 8.66
CA GLU A 137 18.73 9.93 8.32
C GLU A 137 19.48 8.77 8.97
N LEU A 138 20.36 8.14 8.19
CA LEU A 138 21.32 7.15 8.65
C LEU A 138 22.74 7.69 8.47
N VAL A 139 23.56 7.58 9.51
CA VAL A 139 24.97 7.99 9.49
C VAL A 139 25.84 6.76 9.70
N ASN A 140 26.78 6.52 8.78
CA ASN A 140 27.75 5.45 8.94
C ASN A 140 28.93 5.92 9.81
N VAL A 141 28.95 5.47 11.07
CA VAL A 141 30.03 5.76 12.02
C VAL A 141 31.07 4.64 12.10
N THR A 142 31.02 3.67 11.18
CA THR A 142 32.00 2.60 11.07
C THR A 142 33.17 3.00 10.15
N GLY A 143 34.22 2.17 10.12
CA GLY A 143 35.37 2.35 9.23
C GLY A 143 35.21 1.75 7.84
N GLU A 144 34.07 1.14 7.52
CA GLU A 144 33.81 0.43 6.26
C GLU A 144 32.48 0.87 5.64
N ALA A 145 32.30 0.67 4.34
CA ALA A 145 31.03 0.98 3.68
C ALA A 145 29.92 0.04 4.19
N VAL A 146 28.74 0.59 4.52
CA VAL A 146 27.62 -0.17 5.06
C VAL A 146 26.49 -0.27 4.03
N PRO A 147 26.09 -1.48 3.60
CA PRO A 147 24.93 -1.66 2.74
C PRO A 147 23.65 -1.35 3.51
N VAL A 148 22.72 -0.63 2.88
CA VAL A 148 21.47 -0.16 3.49
C VAL A 148 20.22 -0.57 2.70
N ASP A 149 20.35 -1.40 1.67
CA ASP A 149 19.21 -1.93 0.90
C ASP A 149 18.24 -2.80 1.72
N ALA A 150 18.69 -3.33 2.86
CA ALA A 150 17.88 -4.16 3.76
C ALA A 150 17.21 -3.36 4.90
N VAL A 151 17.41 -2.03 4.95
CA VAL A 151 16.81 -1.19 5.98
C VAL A 151 15.30 -1.19 5.81
N ALA A 152 14.60 -1.48 6.90
CA ALA A 152 13.15 -1.43 6.98
C ALA A 152 12.72 -0.39 8.02
N VAL A 153 11.69 0.37 7.68
CA VAL A 153 11.02 1.32 8.58
C VAL A 153 9.59 0.86 8.74
N THR A 154 9.12 0.82 9.98
CA THR A 154 7.74 0.50 10.33
C THR A 154 7.22 1.57 11.27
N VAL A 155 6.02 2.08 11.01
CA VAL A 155 5.35 3.03 11.89
C VAL A 155 4.18 2.35 12.57
N PHE A 156 4.02 2.62 13.86
CA PHE A 156 2.83 2.28 14.63
C PHE A 156 2.21 3.55 15.19
N TYR A 157 0.90 3.56 15.41
CA TYR A 157 0.20 4.71 16.00
C TYR A 157 -0.74 4.29 17.13
N GLY A 158 -0.95 5.24 18.05
CA GLY A 158 -1.78 5.08 19.25
C GLY A 158 -1.20 4.14 20.30
N ALA A 159 -1.86 4.10 21.46
CA ALA A 159 -1.43 3.32 22.62
C ALA A 159 -1.32 1.82 22.33
N ASP A 160 -2.23 1.30 21.50
CA ASP A 160 -2.27 -0.12 21.11
C ASP A 160 -1.21 -0.50 20.08
N ARG A 161 -0.37 0.45 19.64
CA ARG A 161 0.64 0.26 18.58
C ARG A 161 0.01 -0.35 17.33
N THR A 162 -1.02 0.30 16.80
CA THR A 162 -1.66 -0.15 15.55
C THR A 162 -0.66 0.02 14.40
N PRO A 163 -0.36 -1.03 13.60
CA PRO A 163 0.55 -0.90 12.48
C PRO A 163 0.01 0.07 11.43
N ALA A 164 0.82 1.03 11.02
CA ALA A 164 0.51 1.93 9.92
C ALA A 164 0.74 1.22 8.58
N THR A 165 -0.07 1.56 7.58
CA THR A 165 0.08 0.99 6.24
C THR A 165 1.08 1.83 5.45
N PRO A 166 2.15 1.24 4.88
CA PRO A 166 3.08 2.00 4.06
C PRO A 166 2.42 2.49 2.77
N ALA A 167 2.75 3.71 2.38
CA ALA A 167 2.43 4.30 1.08
C ALA A 167 3.72 4.47 0.25
N ASP A 168 3.58 4.76 -1.04
CA ASP A 168 4.75 4.96 -1.89
C ASP A 168 5.54 6.21 -1.53
N SER A 169 6.85 6.13 -1.74
CA SER A 169 7.80 7.24 -1.63
C SER A 169 8.91 7.08 -2.67
N ASP A 170 9.27 8.19 -3.30
CA ASP A 170 10.31 8.25 -4.33
C ASP A 170 11.73 8.34 -3.73
N THR A 171 11.86 8.69 -2.45
CA THR A 171 13.13 9.09 -1.83
C THR A 171 13.59 8.13 -0.73
N VAL A 172 13.27 6.84 -0.80
CA VAL A 172 13.72 5.88 0.22
C VAL A 172 15.24 5.62 0.17
N ILE A 173 15.87 5.37 1.32
CA ILE A 173 17.31 5.05 1.41
C ILE A 173 17.61 3.74 0.68
N ARG A 174 18.64 3.73 -0.16
CA ARG A 174 19.12 2.56 -0.92
C ARG A 174 20.64 2.61 -1.14
N GLY A 175 21.24 1.47 -1.49
CA GLY A 175 22.65 1.33 -1.83
C GLY A 175 23.55 1.13 -0.60
N SER A 176 24.62 1.92 -0.52
CA SER A 176 25.63 1.82 0.52
C SER A 176 26.03 3.20 1.03
N ILE A 177 26.32 3.32 2.32
CA ILE A 177 26.79 4.54 2.97
C ILE A 177 28.29 4.38 3.24
N GLU A 178 29.11 5.24 2.65
CA GLU A 178 30.56 5.25 2.88
C GLU A 178 30.92 5.65 4.32
N PRO A 179 32.13 5.32 4.82
CA PRO A 179 32.58 5.72 6.16
C PRO A 179 32.44 7.22 6.42
N GLY A 180 31.75 7.59 7.49
CA GLY A 180 31.49 8.98 7.89
C GLY A 180 30.45 9.72 7.04
N ALA A 181 29.89 9.08 6.00
CA ALA A 181 28.81 9.66 5.20
C ALA A 181 27.43 9.43 5.84
N SER A 182 26.43 10.14 5.34
CA SER A 182 25.03 9.93 5.68
C SER A 182 24.16 9.76 4.45
N ALA A 183 23.00 9.14 4.65
CA ALA A 183 21.93 9.06 3.67
C ALA A 183 20.60 9.44 4.32
N THR A 184 19.73 10.10 3.57
CA THR A 184 18.41 10.50 4.02
C THR A 184 17.36 9.89 3.12
N GLY A 185 16.22 9.51 3.69
CA GLY A 185 15.07 9.15 2.90
C GLY A 185 13.74 9.39 3.59
N ASP A 186 12.70 9.45 2.77
CA ASP A 186 11.33 9.77 3.15
C ASP A 186 10.49 8.49 3.16
N TYR A 187 9.78 8.23 4.25
CA TYR A 187 8.96 7.03 4.43
C TYR A 187 7.54 7.44 4.81
N VAL A 188 6.59 7.19 3.90
CA VAL A 188 5.20 7.64 4.06
C VAL A 188 4.33 6.49 4.57
N PHE A 189 3.52 6.78 5.59
CA PHE A 189 2.59 5.80 6.17
C PHE A 189 1.22 6.41 6.39
N SER A 190 0.17 5.67 6.03
CA SER A 190 -1.21 6.02 6.35
C SER A 190 -1.44 5.96 7.86
N VAL A 191 -1.76 7.11 8.43
CA VAL A 191 -2.02 7.30 9.87
C VAL A 191 -3.20 8.26 9.97
N PRO A 192 -4.27 7.93 10.72
CA PRO A 192 -5.39 8.85 10.92
C PRO A 192 -4.87 10.20 11.44
N ALA A 193 -5.41 11.33 10.95
CA ALA A 193 -4.95 12.66 11.40
C ALA A 193 -4.99 12.82 12.93
N ALA A 194 -5.99 12.22 13.58
CA ALA A 194 -6.12 12.23 15.03
C ALA A 194 -4.95 11.53 15.75
N SER A 195 -4.19 10.66 15.10
CA SER A 195 -3.09 9.88 15.68
C SER A 195 -1.71 10.30 15.18
N ALA A 196 -1.60 11.35 14.36
CA ALA A 196 -0.35 11.77 13.74
C ALA A 196 0.75 12.18 14.75
N ASP A 197 0.34 12.66 15.93
CA ASP A 197 1.24 13.07 17.02
C ASP A 197 1.52 11.93 18.03
N ALA A 198 0.91 10.76 17.85
CA ALA A 198 1.00 9.61 18.75
C ALA A 198 1.56 8.40 18.00
N ILE A 199 2.72 8.57 17.36
CA ILE A 199 3.38 7.54 16.57
C ILE A 199 4.62 6.98 17.27
N SER A 200 5.01 5.76 16.89
CA SER A 200 6.33 5.22 17.13
C SER A 200 6.92 4.69 15.82
N VAL A 201 8.20 4.98 15.59
CA VAL A 201 8.95 4.57 14.40
C VAL A 201 9.95 3.49 14.81
N VAL A 202 9.86 2.33 14.17
CA VAL A 202 10.79 1.22 14.34
C VAL A 202 11.67 1.13 13.11
N VAL A 203 12.99 1.14 13.32
CA VAL A 203 13.97 0.99 12.23
C VAL A 203 14.77 -0.29 12.45
N ALA A 204 14.77 -1.14 11.44
CA ALA A 204 15.56 -2.37 11.39
C ALA A 204 16.62 -2.23 10.29
N ARG A 205 17.88 -2.62 10.58
CA ARG A 205 18.94 -2.65 9.55
C ARG A 205 18.76 -3.81 8.57
N ASP A 206 18.30 -4.93 9.10
CA ASP A 206 18.03 -6.18 8.41
C ASP A 206 17.15 -7.07 9.33
N ALA A 207 16.63 -8.17 8.79
CA ALA A 207 15.71 -9.06 9.51
C ALA A 207 16.34 -9.82 10.68
N SER A 208 17.67 -9.81 10.82
CA SER A 208 18.41 -10.50 11.89
C SER A 208 19.00 -9.56 12.94
N SER A 209 18.98 -8.25 12.69
CA SER A 209 19.52 -7.26 13.61
C SER A 209 18.48 -6.85 14.67
N PRO A 210 18.92 -6.48 15.89
CA PRO A 210 18.10 -5.70 16.80
C PRO A 210 17.59 -4.41 16.15
N VAL A 211 16.41 -3.96 16.58
CA VAL A 211 15.75 -2.75 16.08
C VAL A 211 15.98 -1.56 17.00
N VAL A 212 15.90 -0.36 16.47
CA VAL A 212 15.82 0.87 17.28
C VAL A 212 14.42 1.44 17.20
N VAL A 213 13.94 2.03 18.29
CA VAL A 213 12.58 2.58 18.42
C VAL A 213 12.65 4.06 18.75
N PHE A 214 11.90 4.88 18.01
CA PHE A 214 11.67 6.29 18.26
C PHE A 214 10.21 6.51 18.64
N GLN A 215 9.88 7.20 19.74
CA GLN A 215 8.50 7.51 20.14
C GLN A 215 8.42 8.69 21.10
#